data_AF-A0A1C0VHS7-F1
#
_entry.id   AF-A0A1C0VHS7-F1
#
_cell.length_a   1.000
_cell.length_b   1.000
_cell.length_c   1.000
_cell.angle_alpha   90.00
_cell.angle_beta   90.00
_cell.angle_gamma   90.00
#
_symmetry.space_group_name_H-M   'P 1'
#
loop_
_entity.id
_entity.type
_entity.pdbx_description
1 polymer ?
#
loop_
_entity_poly.entity_id
_entity_poly.type
_entity_poly.pdbx_seq_one_letter_code
_entity_poly.pdbx_strand_id
1 'polypeptide(L)'
;MKYTKELLEPIVQHSVSVLEVLRKLGKNPSGGTHRHISNKIKELGIDTSHFVGREANQRTNYKGGTRKKEWQEVLVLKQDSKREVPYLLRRSLIEYGREYKCENSKCLIQHTWLGNEITLHVDHINGNWRDNRPENLRFLCPNCHSQTDNYCGSKGYTDRISVARGSRERYKRRKMRLCATQNPGKKVPHFKARKVERPCKEDLQELVWTKPTTQLAKDFGVSDKAIEKWCKAYEIEKPPRGYWIKKQYSKI
;
A
#
# COMPACT_ATOMS: atom_id res chain seq x y z
N MET A 1 22.12 -20.09 -8.80
CA MET A 1 20.72 -19.87 -9.26
C MET A 1 19.78 -20.57 -8.28
N LYS A 2 18.66 -19.94 -7.89
CA LYS A 2 17.82 -20.41 -6.76
C LYS A 2 16.81 -21.52 -7.10
N TYR A 3 16.55 -21.76 -8.39
CA TYR A 3 15.62 -22.77 -8.87
C TYR A 3 16.25 -23.48 -10.07
N THR A 4 16.71 -24.71 -9.84
CA THR A 4 17.33 -25.57 -10.86
C THR A 4 16.31 -26.59 -11.38
N LYS A 5 16.63 -27.28 -12.47
CA LYS A 5 15.74 -28.26 -13.09
C LYS A 5 15.52 -29.45 -12.16
N GLU A 6 16.58 -29.92 -11.52
CA GLU A 6 16.60 -31.06 -10.59
C GLU A 6 15.69 -30.81 -9.38
N LEU A 7 15.55 -29.54 -8.98
CA LEU A 7 14.65 -29.15 -7.89
C LEU A 7 13.19 -29.08 -8.34
N LEU A 8 12.92 -28.48 -9.51
CA LEU A 8 11.56 -28.18 -9.95
C LEU A 8 10.87 -29.35 -10.63
N GLU A 9 11.59 -30.16 -11.40
CA GLU A 9 11.05 -31.27 -12.19
C GLU A 9 10.29 -32.32 -11.36
N PRO A 10 10.83 -32.87 -10.26
CA PRO A 10 10.06 -33.82 -9.43
C PRO A 10 8.82 -33.18 -8.80
N ILE A 11 8.91 -31.90 -8.42
CA ILE A 11 7.78 -31.18 -7.82
C ILE A 11 6.67 -30.93 -8.84
N VAL A 12 7.03 -30.58 -10.07
CA VAL A 12 6.09 -30.35 -11.18
C VAL A 12 5.40 -31.66 -11.58
N GLN A 13 6.13 -32.76 -11.71
CA GLN A 13 5.56 -34.07 -12.04
C GLN A 13 4.50 -34.53 -11.02
N HIS A 14 4.74 -34.28 -9.73
CA HIS A 14 3.80 -34.65 -8.67
C HIS A 14 2.71 -33.60 -8.40
N SER A 15 2.61 -32.53 -9.19
CA SER A 15 1.64 -31.44 -8.97
C SER A 15 0.65 -31.31 -10.12
N VAL A 16 -0.55 -30.78 -9.84
CA VAL A 16 -1.59 -30.53 -10.84
C VAL A 16 -1.73 -29.05 -11.21
N SER A 17 -0.98 -28.17 -10.55
CA SER A 17 -0.95 -26.73 -10.85
C SER A 17 0.32 -26.04 -10.33
N VAL A 18 0.66 -24.87 -10.90
CA VAL A 18 1.75 -24.01 -10.41
C VAL A 18 1.51 -23.57 -8.97
N LEU A 19 0.26 -23.42 -8.53
CA LEU A 19 -0.07 -23.06 -7.15
C LEU A 19 0.35 -24.17 -6.16
N GLU A 20 0.16 -25.43 -6.54
CA GLU A 20 0.58 -26.57 -5.74
C GLU A 20 2.11 -26.69 -5.70
N VAL A 21 2.78 -26.44 -6.83
CA VAL A 21 4.25 -26.34 -6.90
C VAL A 21 4.75 -25.29 -5.89
N LEU A 22 4.14 -24.10 -5.84
CA LEU A 22 4.49 -23.06 -4.88
C LEU A 22 4.30 -23.51 -3.43
N ARG A 23 3.20 -24.23 -3.13
CA ARG A 23 2.94 -24.77 -1.79
C ARG A 23 3.99 -25.80 -1.38
N LYS A 24 4.34 -26.73 -2.27
CA LYS A 24 5.39 -27.74 -2.04
C LYS A 24 6.78 -27.11 -1.88
N LEU A 25 7.04 -26.01 -2.58
CA LEU A 25 8.26 -25.19 -2.40
C LEU A 25 8.26 -24.34 -1.10
N GLY A 26 7.19 -24.40 -0.29
CA GLY A 26 7.04 -23.58 0.91
C GLY A 26 6.99 -22.08 0.61
N LYS A 27 6.49 -21.69 -0.57
CA LYS A 27 6.39 -20.28 -0.99
C LYS A 27 4.97 -19.77 -0.85
N ASN A 28 4.87 -18.54 -0.36
CA ASN A 28 3.59 -17.83 -0.34
C ASN A 28 3.11 -17.58 -1.77
N PRO A 29 1.87 -17.99 -2.11
CA PRO A 29 1.32 -17.80 -3.43
C PRO A 29 0.95 -16.32 -3.62
N SER A 30 1.77 -15.62 -4.39
CA SER A 30 1.51 -14.25 -4.85
C SER A 30 1.59 -14.21 -6.37
N GLY A 31 0.95 -13.23 -7.01
CA GLY A 31 1.00 -13.10 -8.47
C GLY A 31 2.43 -12.97 -9.02
N GLY A 32 3.30 -12.26 -8.31
CA GLY A 32 4.71 -12.12 -8.67
C GLY A 32 5.49 -13.43 -8.54
N THR A 33 5.37 -14.11 -7.39
CA THR A 33 6.05 -15.40 -7.15
C THR A 33 5.56 -16.46 -8.13
N HIS A 34 4.25 -16.51 -8.38
CA HIS A 34 3.64 -17.42 -9.33
C HIS A 34 4.17 -17.20 -10.75
N ARG A 35 4.20 -15.95 -11.21
CA ARG A 35 4.77 -15.60 -12.52
C ARG A 35 6.23 -16.00 -12.62
N HIS A 36 7.02 -15.73 -11.57
CA HIS A 36 8.44 -16.07 -11.56
C HIS A 36 8.68 -17.57 -11.69
N ILE A 37 7.99 -18.41 -10.89
CA ILE A 37 8.13 -19.87 -10.97
C ILE A 37 7.57 -20.41 -12.28
N SER A 38 6.44 -19.91 -12.76
CA SER A 38 5.88 -20.32 -14.06
C SER A 38 6.83 -20.04 -15.22
N ASN A 39 7.47 -18.86 -15.24
CA ASN A 39 8.50 -18.54 -16.23
C ASN A 39 9.69 -19.48 -16.09
N LYS A 40 10.10 -19.81 -14.87
CA LYS A 40 11.26 -20.67 -14.65
C LYS A 40 11.04 -22.10 -15.11
N ILE A 41 9.84 -22.66 -14.88
CA ILE A 41 9.44 -23.97 -15.38
C ILE A 41 9.49 -24.00 -16.92
N LYS A 42 8.99 -22.95 -17.58
CA LYS A 42 9.05 -22.80 -19.04
C LYS A 42 10.48 -22.68 -19.57
N GLU A 43 11.31 -21.84 -18.95
CA GLU A 43 12.73 -21.68 -19.30
C GLU A 43 13.51 -22.99 -19.22
N LEU A 44 13.15 -23.87 -18.28
CA LEU A 44 13.81 -25.16 -18.07
C LEU A 44 13.21 -26.29 -18.91
N GLY A 45 12.19 -26.01 -19.72
CA GLY A 45 11.54 -26.97 -20.61
C GLY A 45 10.87 -28.14 -19.87
N ILE A 46 10.39 -27.91 -18.65
CA ILE A 46 9.71 -28.95 -17.86
C ILE A 46 8.27 -29.07 -18.37
N ASP A 47 7.84 -30.30 -18.66
CA ASP A 47 6.46 -30.55 -19.11
C ASP A 47 5.44 -30.24 -18.02
N THR A 48 4.39 -29.51 -18.41
CA THR A 48 3.25 -29.15 -17.55
C THR A 48 1.92 -29.49 -18.22
N SER A 49 1.92 -30.32 -19.26
CA SER A 49 0.71 -30.65 -20.04
C SER A 49 -0.36 -31.36 -19.20
N HIS A 50 0.05 -32.04 -18.13
CA HIS A 50 -0.85 -32.68 -17.16
C HIS A 50 -1.50 -31.70 -16.15
N PHE A 51 -1.14 -30.41 -16.17
CA PHE A 51 -1.76 -29.43 -15.28
C PHE A 51 -3.22 -29.16 -15.67
N VAL A 52 -4.13 -29.45 -14.74
CA VAL A 52 -5.58 -29.49 -14.98
C VAL A 52 -6.19 -28.09 -15.19
N GLY A 53 -5.46 -27.02 -14.82
CA GLY A 53 -5.81 -25.64 -15.17
C GLY A 53 -7.26 -25.26 -14.86
N ARG A 54 -7.99 -24.74 -15.86
CA ARG A 54 -9.41 -24.37 -15.73
C ARG A 54 -10.36 -25.56 -15.75
N GLU A 55 -9.91 -26.72 -16.24
CA GLU A 55 -10.73 -27.93 -16.37
C GLU A 55 -10.98 -28.59 -15.01
N ALA A 56 -10.15 -28.28 -14.00
CA ALA A 56 -10.31 -28.75 -12.63
C ALA A 56 -11.63 -28.33 -11.98
N ASN A 57 -12.26 -27.26 -12.51
CA ASN A 57 -13.55 -26.74 -12.04
C ASN A 57 -14.64 -26.84 -13.11
N GLN A 58 -14.51 -27.75 -14.07
CA GLN A 58 -15.50 -27.94 -15.13
C GLN A 58 -16.12 -29.34 -15.08
N ARG A 59 -17.33 -29.44 -15.65
CA ARG A 59 -18.05 -30.70 -15.86
C ARG A 59 -18.14 -31.52 -14.56
N THR A 60 -17.71 -32.78 -14.61
CA THR A 60 -17.74 -33.75 -13.51
C THR A 60 -16.82 -33.40 -12.34
N ASN A 61 -15.84 -32.50 -12.54
CA ASN A 61 -14.89 -32.09 -11.49
C ASN A 61 -15.34 -30.86 -10.69
N TYR A 62 -16.48 -30.24 -11.05
CA TYR A 62 -17.01 -29.08 -10.35
C TYR A 62 -17.50 -29.45 -8.94
N LYS A 63 -16.78 -29.00 -7.91
CA LYS A 63 -17.10 -29.27 -6.49
C LYS A 63 -18.16 -28.34 -5.89
N GLY A 64 -18.87 -27.58 -6.72
CA GLY A 64 -19.81 -26.56 -6.25
C GLY A 64 -19.14 -25.23 -5.94
N GLY A 65 -19.89 -24.14 -6.14
CA GLY A 65 -19.50 -22.80 -5.69
C GLY A 65 -19.84 -22.60 -4.22
N THR A 66 -19.32 -21.53 -3.63
CA THR A 66 -19.77 -21.09 -2.31
C THR A 66 -21.28 -20.87 -2.33
N ARG A 67 -21.99 -21.32 -1.28
CA ARG A 67 -23.43 -21.07 -1.16
C ARG A 67 -23.73 -19.56 -1.28
N LYS A 68 -24.87 -19.24 -1.91
CA LYS A 68 -25.44 -17.90 -1.86
C LYS A 68 -25.72 -17.56 -0.39
N LYS A 69 -25.30 -16.38 0.06
CA LYS A 69 -25.65 -15.88 1.40
C LYS A 69 -27.08 -15.33 1.39
N GLU A 70 -27.86 -15.68 2.39
CA GLU A 70 -29.18 -15.09 2.58
C GLU A 70 -29.07 -13.62 3.00
N TRP A 71 -30.10 -12.82 2.73
CA TRP A 71 -30.04 -11.39 3.05
C TRP A 71 -29.90 -11.16 4.56
N GLN A 72 -30.50 -12.03 5.39
CA GLN A 72 -30.42 -12.02 6.85
C GLN A 72 -28.99 -12.22 7.36
N GLU A 73 -28.12 -12.90 6.60
CA GLU A 73 -26.70 -13.08 6.96
C GLU A 73 -25.85 -11.87 6.56
N VAL A 74 -26.34 -11.07 5.61
CA VAL A 74 -25.61 -9.93 5.04
C VAL A 74 -25.97 -8.63 5.75
N LEU A 75 -27.26 -8.42 6.03
CA LEU A 75 -27.82 -7.20 6.62
C LEU A 75 -27.76 -7.23 8.15
N VAL A 76 -26.54 -7.37 8.68
CA VAL A 76 -26.26 -7.49 10.12
C VAL A 76 -25.20 -6.49 10.57
N LEU A 77 -25.11 -6.27 11.88
CA LEU A 77 -23.98 -5.57 12.48
C LEU A 77 -22.74 -6.48 12.48
N LYS A 78 -21.70 -6.10 11.75
CA LYS A 78 -20.44 -6.85 11.65
C LYS A 78 -19.51 -6.49 12.81
N GLN A 79 -18.97 -7.50 13.49
CA GLN A 79 -17.94 -7.33 14.53
C GLN A 79 -16.53 -7.37 13.90
N ASP A 80 -16.03 -8.58 13.61
CA ASP A 80 -14.66 -8.81 13.14
C ASP A 80 -14.61 -9.44 11.74
N SER A 81 -15.27 -8.78 10.79
CA SER A 81 -15.28 -9.26 9.40
C SER A 81 -14.96 -8.15 8.42
N LYS A 82 -14.48 -8.57 7.24
CA LYS A 82 -14.15 -7.65 6.15
C LYS A 82 -15.41 -6.89 5.71
N ARG A 83 -15.21 -5.67 5.22
CA ARG A 83 -16.29 -4.87 4.62
C ARG A 83 -17.01 -5.69 3.55
N GLU A 84 -18.32 -5.63 3.57
CA GLU A 84 -19.14 -6.34 2.60
C GLU A 84 -19.00 -5.73 1.21
N VAL A 85 -19.05 -6.56 0.17
CA VAL A 85 -18.96 -6.06 -1.20
C VAL A 85 -20.26 -5.34 -1.59
N PRO A 86 -20.20 -4.21 -2.32
CA PRO A 86 -21.39 -3.39 -2.59
C PRO A 86 -22.54 -4.14 -3.27
N TYR A 87 -22.25 -5.05 -4.20
CA TYR A 87 -23.28 -5.84 -4.87
C TYR A 87 -24.07 -6.72 -3.89
N LEU A 88 -23.43 -7.32 -2.89
CA LEU A 88 -24.13 -8.15 -1.92
C LEU A 88 -25.08 -7.33 -1.05
N LEU A 89 -24.68 -6.12 -0.62
CA LEU A 89 -25.57 -5.21 0.10
C LEU A 89 -26.78 -4.80 -0.74
N ARG A 90 -26.57 -4.44 -2.02
CA ARG A 90 -27.67 -4.06 -2.93
C ARG A 90 -28.66 -5.19 -3.12
N ARG A 91 -28.16 -6.37 -3.48
CA ARG A 91 -28.99 -7.56 -3.67
C ARG A 91 -29.76 -7.90 -2.39
N SER A 92 -29.09 -7.91 -1.24
CA SER A 92 -29.72 -8.25 0.03
C SER A 92 -30.79 -7.23 0.45
N LEU A 93 -30.61 -5.93 0.17
CA LEU A 93 -31.64 -4.92 0.43
C LEU A 93 -32.88 -5.10 -0.46
N ILE A 94 -32.69 -5.46 -1.73
CA ILE A 94 -33.80 -5.77 -2.64
C ILE A 94 -34.54 -7.02 -2.15
N GLU A 95 -33.81 -8.08 -1.77
CA GLU A 95 -34.40 -9.32 -1.23
C GLU A 95 -35.12 -9.09 0.11
N TYR A 96 -34.65 -8.14 0.93
CA TYR A 96 -35.33 -7.68 2.13
C TYR A 96 -36.65 -6.94 1.84
N GLY A 97 -36.86 -6.47 0.60
CA GLY A 97 -38.05 -5.73 0.18
C GLY A 97 -37.87 -4.22 0.11
N ARG A 98 -36.63 -3.71 0.16
CA ARG A 98 -36.36 -2.28 -0.01
C ARG A 98 -36.52 -1.90 -1.49
N GLU A 99 -37.36 -0.92 -1.76
CA GLU A 99 -37.58 -0.41 -3.11
C GLU A 99 -36.29 0.16 -3.73
N TYR A 100 -36.00 -0.19 -4.99
CA TYR A 100 -34.77 0.21 -5.67
C TYR A 100 -34.90 1.62 -6.29
N LYS A 101 -34.99 2.64 -5.43
CA LYS A 101 -35.03 4.06 -5.81
C LYS A 101 -34.09 4.91 -4.96
N CYS A 102 -33.70 6.09 -5.44
CA CYS A 102 -32.97 7.02 -4.60
C CYS A 102 -33.86 7.49 -3.44
N GLU A 103 -33.37 7.37 -2.21
CA GLU A 103 -34.10 7.73 -0.99
C GLU A 103 -33.84 9.17 -0.54
N ASN A 104 -33.08 9.95 -1.31
CA ASN A 104 -32.98 11.37 -1.08
C ASN A 104 -34.33 12.02 -1.47
N SER A 105 -35.00 12.64 -0.50
CA SER A 105 -36.34 13.25 -0.67
C SER A 105 -36.42 14.31 -1.77
N LYS A 106 -35.29 14.93 -2.13
CA LYS A 106 -35.20 15.95 -3.20
C LYS A 106 -34.81 15.36 -4.56
N CYS A 107 -34.65 14.04 -4.65
CA CYS A 107 -34.21 13.36 -5.85
C CYS A 107 -35.36 12.58 -6.47
N LEU A 108 -35.61 12.81 -7.76
CA LEU A 108 -36.62 12.09 -8.55
C LEU A 108 -36.04 10.88 -9.27
N ILE A 109 -34.74 10.60 -9.11
CA ILE A 109 -34.08 9.46 -9.76
C ILE A 109 -34.55 8.18 -9.07
N GLN A 110 -35.25 7.34 -9.82
CA GLN A 110 -35.58 5.98 -9.41
C GLN A 110 -34.41 5.05 -9.77
N HIS A 111 -34.57 4.21 -10.79
CA HIS A 111 -33.53 3.31 -11.29
C HIS A 111 -33.08 3.64 -12.73
N THR A 112 -33.52 4.77 -13.28
CA THR A 112 -33.15 5.24 -14.63
C THR A 112 -32.60 6.67 -14.61
N TRP A 113 -31.61 6.93 -15.46
CA TRP A 113 -31.03 8.24 -15.72
C TRP A 113 -30.68 8.38 -17.20
N LEU A 114 -31.14 9.47 -17.85
CA LEU A 114 -30.95 9.70 -19.29
C LEU A 114 -31.37 8.49 -20.16
N GLY A 115 -32.51 7.87 -19.83
CA GLY A 115 -33.05 6.72 -20.56
C GLY A 115 -32.35 5.39 -20.32
N ASN A 116 -31.31 5.34 -19.47
CA ASN A 116 -30.56 4.12 -19.17
C ASN A 116 -30.69 3.74 -17.69
N GLU A 117 -30.55 2.46 -17.37
CA GLU A 117 -30.54 2.02 -15.98
C GLU A 117 -29.32 2.57 -15.24
N ILE A 118 -29.54 3.13 -14.05
CA ILE A 118 -28.48 3.60 -13.17
C ILE A 118 -28.37 2.69 -11.96
N THR A 119 -27.13 2.30 -11.67
CA THR A 119 -26.86 1.56 -10.44
C THR A 119 -26.88 2.52 -9.24
N LEU A 120 -27.85 2.33 -8.35
CA LEU A 120 -27.89 3.01 -7.07
C LEU A 120 -26.77 2.48 -6.16
N HIS A 121 -26.19 3.38 -5.39
CA HIS A 121 -25.21 3.09 -4.36
C HIS A 121 -25.92 2.76 -3.04
N VAL A 122 -25.28 1.94 -2.21
CA VAL A 122 -25.69 1.75 -0.81
C VAL A 122 -24.89 2.70 0.05
N ASP A 123 -25.59 3.55 0.77
CA ASP A 123 -25.02 4.50 1.73
C ASP A 123 -25.35 4.03 3.15
N HIS A 124 -24.36 4.15 4.04
CA HIS A 124 -24.50 3.90 5.48
C HIS A 124 -24.86 5.23 6.14
N ILE A 125 -26.08 5.37 6.66
CA ILE A 125 -26.61 6.62 7.22
C ILE A 125 -25.70 7.15 8.33
N ASN A 126 -25.25 6.27 9.24
CA ASN A 126 -24.33 6.62 10.32
C ASN A 126 -22.84 6.66 9.90
N GLY A 127 -22.51 6.39 8.64
CA GLY A 127 -21.13 6.30 8.13
C GLY A 127 -20.34 5.07 8.61
N ASN A 128 -20.89 4.23 9.48
CA ASN A 128 -20.26 3.02 9.97
C ASN A 128 -20.48 1.86 8.99
N TRP A 129 -19.47 1.57 8.18
CA TRP A 129 -19.51 0.48 7.19
C TRP A 129 -19.76 -0.91 7.79
N ARG A 130 -19.60 -1.11 9.10
CA ARG A 130 -19.89 -2.38 9.78
C ARG A 130 -21.37 -2.60 10.03
N ASP A 131 -22.15 -1.53 10.11
CA ASP A 131 -23.57 -1.60 10.44
C ASP A 131 -24.41 -1.75 9.17
N ASN A 132 -24.56 -2.99 8.71
CA ASN A 132 -25.32 -3.29 7.49
C ASN A 132 -26.81 -3.54 7.76
N ARG A 133 -27.30 -3.25 8.96
CA ARG A 133 -28.72 -3.48 9.27
C ARG A 133 -29.60 -2.62 8.34
N PRO A 134 -30.75 -3.12 7.88
CA PRO A 134 -31.55 -2.46 6.84
C PRO A 134 -31.96 -1.02 7.18
N GLU A 135 -32.09 -0.70 8.47
CA GLU A 135 -32.49 0.61 8.98
C GLU A 135 -31.36 1.65 8.85
N ASN A 136 -30.11 1.20 8.85
CA ASN A 136 -28.94 2.07 8.67
C ASN A 136 -28.50 2.21 7.21
N LEU A 137 -29.10 1.44 6.30
CA LEU A 137 -28.79 1.49 4.88
C LEU A 137 -29.86 2.25 4.11
N ARG A 138 -29.44 2.92 3.05
CA ARG A 138 -30.33 3.54 2.06
C ARG A 138 -29.75 3.46 0.66
N PHE A 139 -30.64 3.40 -0.33
CA PHE A 139 -30.24 3.56 -1.72
C PHE A 139 -30.10 5.04 -2.08
N LEU A 140 -28.98 5.41 -2.69
CA LEU A 140 -28.74 6.75 -3.23
C LEU A 140 -28.22 6.67 -4.65
N CYS A 141 -28.66 7.56 -5.54
CA CYS A 141 -28.02 7.70 -6.84
C CYS A 141 -26.58 8.23 -6.68
N PRO A 142 -25.68 8.03 -7.65
CA PRO A 142 -24.29 8.49 -7.56
C PRO A 142 -24.16 9.99 -7.22
N ASN A 143 -25.04 10.82 -7.78
CA ASN A 143 -25.04 12.27 -7.53
C ASN A 143 -25.45 12.61 -6.09
N CYS A 144 -26.50 11.98 -5.56
CA CYS A 144 -26.93 12.20 -4.17
C CYS A 144 -25.96 11.60 -3.16
N HIS A 145 -25.39 10.43 -3.46
CA HIS A 145 -24.37 9.83 -2.59
C HIS A 145 -23.13 10.72 -2.52
N SER A 146 -22.72 11.36 -3.62
CA SER A 146 -21.58 12.28 -3.61
C SER A 146 -21.75 13.50 -2.71
N GLN A 147 -22.99 13.82 -2.32
CA GLN A 147 -23.36 14.94 -1.45
C GLN A 147 -23.46 14.54 0.03
N THR A 148 -23.25 13.28 0.40
CA THR A 148 -23.26 12.88 1.81
C THR A 148 -21.94 13.24 2.50
N ASP A 149 -22.00 13.57 3.79
CA ASP A 149 -20.82 13.97 4.57
C ASP A 149 -19.74 12.88 4.61
N ASN A 150 -20.17 11.62 4.56
CA ASN A 150 -19.32 10.44 4.65
C ASN A 150 -18.86 9.90 3.28
N TYR A 151 -19.19 10.58 2.18
CA TYR A 151 -18.86 10.12 0.83
C TYR A 151 -17.37 9.86 0.67
N CYS A 152 -17.01 8.69 0.13
CA CYS A 152 -15.63 8.24 -0.07
C CYS A 152 -14.71 8.35 1.18
N GLY A 153 -15.27 8.31 2.39
CA GLY A 153 -14.48 8.47 3.62
C GLY A 153 -13.90 9.89 3.78
N SER A 154 -14.63 10.89 3.26
CA SER A 154 -14.27 12.31 3.27
C SER A 154 -13.80 12.77 4.65
N LYS A 155 -12.51 13.13 4.72
CA LYS A 155 -11.86 13.79 5.87
C LYS A 155 -11.95 15.32 5.78
N GLY A 156 -13.00 15.85 5.14
CA GLY A 156 -13.19 17.31 4.94
C GLY A 156 -12.28 17.94 3.87
N TYR A 157 -11.98 17.22 2.79
CA TYR A 157 -11.14 17.69 1.68
C TYR A 157 -11.82 17.53 0.31
N THR A 158 -13.15 17.53 0.31
CA THR A 158 -14.00 17.30 -0.87
C THR A 158 -14.62 18.58 -1.42
N ASP A 159 -14.45 19.72 -0.74
CA ASP A 159 -14.88 21.00 -1.28
C ASP A 159 -14.05 21.37 -2.52
N ARG A 160 -14.70 21.91 -3.55
CA ARG A 160 -14.06 22.29 -4.83
C ARG A 160 -12.84 23.20 -4.62
N ILE A 161 -12.81 23.95 -3.51
CA ILE A 161 -11.77 24.91 -3.17
C ILE A 161 -10.52 24.20 -2.60
N SER A 162 -10.66 23.20 -1.73
CA SER A 162 -9.50 22.46 -1.17
C SER A 162 -8.76 21.61 -2.21
N VAL A 163 -9.48 21.08 -3.21
CA VAL A 163 -8.87 20.37 -4.36
C VAL A 163 -8.08 21.35 -5.24
N ALA A 164 -8.61 22.56 -5.48
CA ALA A 164 -7.93 23.63 -6.23
C ALA A 164 -6.73 24.24 -5.47
N ARG A 165 -6.78 24.32 -4.13
CA ARG A 165 -5.64 24.68 -3.27
C ARG A 165 -4.56 23.59 -3.18
N GLY A 166 -4.75 22.50 -3.92
CA GLY A 166 -3.71 21.73 -4.59
C GLY A 166 -2.39 21.65 -3.86
N SER A 167 -2.17 20.56 -3.11
CA SER A 167 -0.85 20.00 -2.75
C SER A 167 0.13 20.83 -1.90
N ARG A 168 0.11 22.17 -1.91
CA ARG A 168 1.11 23.03 -1.26
C ARG A 168 0.89 23.12 0.26
N GLU A 169 -0.36 23.28 0.68
CA GLU A 169 -0.75 23.21 2.09
C GLU A 169 -0.73 21.79 2.64
N ARG A 170 -0.96 20.77 1.80
CA ARG A 170 -0.79 19.36 2.17
C ARG A 170 0.68 19.00 2.38
N TYR A 171 1.58 19.46 1.52
CA TYR A 171 3.03 19.35 1.70
C TYR A 171 3.47 20.13 2.94
N LYS A 172 3.00 21.39 3.12
CA LYS A 172 3.31 22.19 4.31
C LYS A 172 2.76 21.58 5.60
N ARG A 173 1.52 21.08 5.67
CA ARG A 173 0.97 20.40 6.87
C ARG A 173 1.61 19.04 7.13
N ARG A 174 1.95 18.27 6.11
CA ARG A 174 2.70 17.01 6.27
C ARG A 174 4.11 17.28 6.78
N LYS A 175 4.77 18.32 6.24
CA LYS A 175 6.07 18.82 6.71
C LYS A 175 5.96 19.41 8.12
N MET A 176 4.92 20.18 8.43
CA MET A 176 4.69 20.74 9.78
C MET A 176 4.28 19.69 10.80
N ARG A 177 3.49 18.65 10.47
CA ARG A 177 3.25 17.52 11.39
C ARG A 177 4.52 16.71 11.66
N LEU A 178 5.43 16.62 10.69
CA LEU A 178 6.79 16.09 10.89
C LEU A 178 7.66 17.00 11.77
N CYS A 179 7.30 18.28 11.92
CA CYS A 179 8.03 19.26 12.74
C CYS A 179 7.36 19.56 14.10
N ALA A 180 6.04 19.33 14.23
CA ALA A 180 5.22 19.71 15.39
C ALA A 180 5.00 18.55 16.38
N THR A 181 5.43 17.34 16.04
CA THR A 181 5.82 16.40 17.09
C THR A 181 7.21 16.82 17.56
N GLN A 182 7.31 17.29 18.79
CA GLN A 182 8.57 17.35 19.51
C GLN A 182 9.15 15.92 19.62
N ASN A 183 9.86 15.54 18.56
CA ASN A 183 10.87 14.49 18.43
C ASN A 183 10.69 13.12 19.14
N PRO A 184 9.58 12.36 18.96
CA PRO A 184 9.51 10.95 19.40
C PRO A 184 10.20 9.99 18.40
N GLY A 185 11.29 10.45 17.76
CA GLY A 185 11.86 9.79 16.58
C GLY A 185 13.31 10.16 16.26
N LYS A 186 14.12 10.63 17.22
CA LYS A 186 15.58 10.51 17.07
C LYS A 186 15.87 9.01 16.97
N LYS A 187 15.98 8.51 15.73
CA LYS A 187 16.37 7.12 15.48
C LYS A 187 17.67 6.87 16.23
N VAL A 188 17.64 5.93 17.18
CA VAL A 188 18.87 5.41 17.79
C VAL A 188 19.82 5.01 16.66
N PRO A 189 21.09 5.43 16.67
CA PRO A 189 22.02 5.09 15.61
C PRO A 189 22.10 3.57 15.47
N HIS A 190 21.74 3.03 14.30
CA HIS A 190 21.82 1.59 14.07
C HIS A 190 23.27 1.20 13.79
N PHE A 191 24.06 0.98 14.86
CA PHE A 191 25.49 0.70 14.79
C PHE A 191 25.83 -0.46 13.84
N LYS A 192 25.03 -1.54 13.87
CA LYS A 192 25.19 -2.72 13.00
C LYS A 192 24.95 -2.48 11.51
N ALA A 193 24.37 -1.34 11.11
CA ALA A 193 24.14 -1.00 9.70
C ALA A 193 25.21 -0.06 9.12
N ARG A 194 26.24 0.27 9.90
CA ARG A 194 27.35 1.10 9.44
C ARG A 194 28.25 0.27 8.53
N LYS A 195 28.61 0.84 7.37
CA LYS A 195 29.56 0.23 6.43
C LYS A 195 31.02 0.35 6.88
N VAL A 196 31.30 1.35 7.72
CA VAL A 196 32.66 1.74 8.15
C VAL A 196 32.60 2.11 9.63
N GLU A 197 33.68 1.80 10.34
CA GLU A 197 33.89 2.24 11.71
C GLU A 197 34.01 3.76 11.74
N ARG A 198 33.25 4.38 12.64
CA ARG A 198 33.15 5.83 12.70
C ARG A 198 34.16 6.33 13.75
N PRO A 199 34.98 7.36 13.45
CA PRO A 199 35.88 7.96 14.43
C PRO A 199 35.14 8.45 15.68
N CYS A 200 35.86 8.60 16.78
CA CYS A 200 35.34 9.25 17.98
C CYS A 200 35.07 10.74 17.70
N LYS A 201 34.45 11.43 18.66
CA LYS A 201 34.05 12.84 18.46
C LYS A 201 35.27 13.73 18.32
N GLU A 202 36.27 13.50 19.17
CA GLU A 202 37.51 14.23 19.29
C GLU A 202 38.35 14.09 18.01
N ASP A 203 38.59 12.85 17.57
CA ASP A 203 39.31 12.56 16.32
C ASP A 203 38.62 13.19 15.10
N LEU A 204 37.29 13.08 15.02
CA LEU A 204 36.55 13.62 13.88
C LEU A 204 36.64 15.15 13.84
N GLN A 205 36.62 15.80 14.99
CA GLN A 205 36.77 17.24 15.10
C GLN A 205 38.15 17.66 14.58
N GLU A 206 39.22 17.01 15.03
CA GLU A 206 40.57 17.28 14.54
C GLU A 206 40.71 17.04 13.04
N LEU A 207 40.22 15.90 12.55
CA LEU A 207 40.29 15.52 11.14
C LEU A 207 39.61 16.54 10.22
N VAL A 208 38.41 17.01 10.60
CA VAL A 208 37.61 17.96 9.80
C VAL A 208 38.27 19.35 9.70
N TRP A 209 39.12 19.71 10.66
CA TRP A 209 39.94 20.93 10.65
C TRP A 209 41.35 20.73 10.08
N THR A 210 41.75 19.49 9.81
CA THR A 210 43.06 19.12 9.24
C THR A 210 43.01 18.87 7.73
N LYS A 211 41.94 18.24 7.23
CA LYS A 211 41.75 17.93 5.81
C LYS A 211 40.34 18.29 5.31
N PRO A 212 40.17 18.61 4.01
CA PRO A 212 38.85 18.76 3.40
C PRO A 212 37.99 17.49 3.53
N THR A 213 36.69 17.66 3.72
CA THR A 213 35.73 16.55 3.90
C THR A 213 35.67 15.62 2.69
N THR A 214 35.99 16.11 1.50
CA THR A 214 36.14 15.32 0.27
C THR A 214 37.32 14.35 0.33
N GLN A 215 38.42 14.74 0.98
CA GLN A 215 39.57 13.87 1.17
C GLN A 215 39.30 12.87 2.30
N LEU A 216 38.72 13.33 3.42
CA LEU A 216 38.29 12.43 4.52
C LEU A 216 37.31 11.37 4.03
N ALA A 217 36.38 11.74 3.14
CA ALA A 217 35.44 10.81 2.54
C ALA A 217 36.16 9.68 1.78
N LYS A 218 37.24 9.99 1.05
CA LYS A 218 38.08 8.99 0.37
C LYS A 218 38.82 8.12 1.38
N ASP A 219 39.44 8.74 2.38
CA ASP A 219 40.22 8.05 3.43
C ASP A 219 39.35 7.01 4.17
N PHE A 220 38.07 7.32 4.44
CA PHE A 220 37.11 6.42 5.07
C PHE A 220 36.29 5.56 4.10
N GLY A 221 36.47 5.68 2.78
CA GLY A 221 35.66 4.93 1.79
C GLY A 221 34.16 5.26 1.82
N VAL A 222 33.79 6.49 2.19
CA VAL A 222 32.40 6.97 2.27
C VAL A 222 32.15 8.18 1.37
N SER A 223 30.88 8.59 1.23
CA SER A 223 30.55 9.84 0.54
C SER A 223 30.83 11.06 1.44
N ASP A 224 31.17 12.23 0.87
CA ASP A 224 31.30 13.51 1.60
C ASP A 224 30.05 13.85 2.44
N LYS A 225 28.85 13.53 1.93
CA LYS A 225 27.58 13.67 2.67
C LYS A 225 27.49 12.78 3.92
N ALA A 226 28.24 11.68 3.98
CA ALA A 226 28.32 10.83 5.16
C ALA A 226 29.14 11.51 6.26
N ILE A 227 30.29 12.10 5.93
CA ILE A 227 31.10 12.90 6.85
C ILE A 227 30.29 14.09 7.40
N GLU A 228 29.51 14.78 6.55
CA GLU A 228 28.62 15.85 6.99
C GLU A 228 27.54 15.36 7.99
N LYS A 229 26.97 14.17 7.74
CA LYS A 229 26.00 13.55 8.67
C LYS A 229 26.67 13.15 9.98
N TRP A 230 27.94 12.76 9.94
CA TRP A 230 28.71 12.47 11.15
C TRP A 230 28.91 13.74 11.97
N CYS A 231 29.41 14.83 11.39
CA CYS A 231 29.58 16.11 12.08
C CYS A 231 28.27 16.58 12.74
N LYS A 232 27.13 16.49 12.03
CA LYS A 232 25.80 16.83 12.59
C LYS A 232 25.37 15.94 13.74
N ALA A 233 25.72 14.66 13.71
CA ALA A 233 25.37 13.73 14.77
C ALA A 233 26.25 13.87 16.02
N TYR A 234 27.46 14.41 15.90
CA TYR A 234 28.35 14.72 17.04
C TYR A 234 28.32 16.21 17.43
N GLU A 235 27.47 17.01 16.79
CA GLU A 235 27.36 18.45 17.01
C GLU A 235 28.70 19.19 16.82
N ILE A 236 29.48 18.75 15.82
CA ILE A 236 30.79 19.35 15.47
C ILE A 236 30.58 20.44 14.42
N GLU A 237 31.17 21.61 14.66
CA GLU A 237 31.25 22.69 13.69
C GLU A 237 32.31 22.41 12.63
N LYS A 238 31.89 22.51 11.37
CA LYS A 238 32.74 22.30 10.21
C LYS A 238 33.26 23.64 9.69
N PRO A 239 34.45 23.67 9.08
CA PRO A 239 34.96 24.87 8.44
C PRO A 239 33.95 25.45 7.45
N PRO A 240 33.80 26.78 7.40
CA PRO A 240 32.85 27.43 6.50
C PRO A 240 33.19 27.14 5.04
N ARG A 241 32.19 27.27 4.15
CA ARG A 241 32.40 27.07 2.71
C ARG A 241 33.51 28.00 2.22
N GLY A 242 34.47 27.43 1.49
CA GLY A 242 35.62 28.17 0.97
C GLY A 242 36.80 28.31 1.95
N TYR A 243 36.71 27.83 3.20
CA TYR A 243 37.83 27.84 4.15
C TYR A 243 39.09 27.16 3.56
N TRP A 244 38.93 25.94 3.04
CA TRP A 244 40.02 25.17 2.46
C TRP A 244 40.58 25.79 1.18
N ILE A 245 39.74 26.47 0.39
CA ILE A 245 40.18 27.21 -0.80
C ILE A 245 41.04 28.41 -0.36
N LYS A 246 40.59 29.19 0.62
CA LYS A 246 41.37 30.32 1.17
C LYS A 246 42.71 29.90 1.77
N LYS A 247 42.75 28.72 2.42
CA LYS A 247 43.96 28.11 2.98
C LYS A 247 44.94 27.63 1.90
N GLN A 248 44.44 27.09 0.79
CA GLN A 248 45.27 26.61 -0.32
C GLN A 248 45.92 27.76 -1.12
N TYR A 249 45.23 28.90 -1.26
CA TYR A 249 45.70 30.07 -2.00
C TYR A 249 46.25 31.19 -1.09
N SER A 250 46.51 30.88 0.19
CA SER A 250 47.08 31.76 1.23
C SER A 250 46.67 33.25 1.13
N LYS A 251 45.37 33.51 1.36
CA LYS A 251 44.92 34.75 1.99
C LYS A 251 44.35 34.42 3.38
N ILE A 252 45.23 33.94 4.26
CA ILE A 252 45.00 33.84 5.71
C ILE A 252 45.92 34.86 6.35
#